data_AF-A0A480ALV7-F1
#
_entry.id   AF-A0A480ALV7-F1
#
_cell.length_a   1.000
_cell.length_b   1.000
_cell.length_c   1.000
_cell.angle_alpha   90.00
_cell.angle_beta   90.00
_cell.angle_gamma   90.00
#
_symmetry.space_group_name_H-M   'P 1'
#
loop_
_entity.id
_entity.type
_entity.pdbx_description
1 polymer ?
#
loop_
_entity_poly.entity_id
_entity_poly.type
_entity_poly.pdbx_seq_one_letter_code
_entity_poly.pdbx_strand_id
1 'polypeptide(L)'
;MSDLSDGPDALDELDALVRRLGATLAELGWDVALHQLADELPDARDRLAYVGRMTEDAAMKVLNMVDATQPVCQAAATEALALADRLEGVGTHAELGVGEARAALAEATAALRHQASLQKAHNAVLTDIMMAQDFQDLSGQVIKKVVNIIGHAEQQLQQMLAQSEGKVAVVAQREKSQLAGPQVPDKAVAQEDVDDLLASLGF
;
A
#
# COMPACT_ATOMS: atom_id res chain seq x y z
N MET A 1 -62.36 -15.59 -12.89
CA MET A 1 -61.60 -14.61 -12.10
C MET A 1 -61.10 -15.38 -10.91
N SER A 2 -59.87 -15.90 -11.00
CA SER A 2 -59.28 -16.74 -9.95
C SER A 2 -58.82 -15.80 -8.85
N ASP A 3 -59.38 -15.99 -7.66
CA ASP A 3 -59.06 -15.25 -6.45
C ASP A 3 -57.56 -15.30 -6.17
N LEU A 4 -56.97 -14.13 -5.94
CA LEU A 4 -55.69 -13.99 -5.26
C LEU A 4 -55.90 -14.25 -3.75
N SER A 5 -56.17 -15.49 -3.36
CA SER A 5 -56.22 -15.87 -1.93
C SER A 5 -54.83 -16.02 -1.28
N ASP A 6 -53.74 -16.00 -2.06
CA ASP A 6 -52.43 -16.45 -1.59
C ASP A 6 -51.55 -15.34 -1.02
N GLY A 7 -52.11 -14.52 -0.13
CA GLY A 7 -51.36 -13.57 0.70
C GLY A 7 -50.76 -14.20 1.97
N PRO A 8 -51.52 -15.03 2.73
CA PRO A 8 -51.02 -15.72 3.92
C PRO A 8 -50.50 -17.14 3.63
N ASP A 9 -51.18 -17.91 2.78
CA ASP A 9 -50.87 -19.33 2.53
C ASP A 9 -49.51 -19.53 1.82
N ALA A 10 -49.18 -18.63 0.87
CA ALA A 10 -47.87 -18.62 0.21
C ALA A 10 -46.72 -18.18 1.14
N LEU A 11 -46.99 -17.33 2.13
CA LEU A 11 -46.00 -16.95 3.15
C LEU A 11 -45.79 -18.10 4.13
N ASP A 12 -46.84 -18.81 4.51
CA ASP A 12 -46.77 -19.99 5.38
C ASP A 12 -46.04 -21.17 4.70
N GLU A 13 -46.28 -21.41 3.40
CA GLU A 13 -45.52 -22.38 2.61
C GLU A 13 -44.03 -21.99 2.49
N LEU A 14 -43.74 -20.71 2.27
CA LEU A 14 -42.37 -20.20 2.22
C LEU A 14 -41.67 -20.40 3.58
N ASP A 15 -42.34 -20.08 4.69
CA ASP A 15 -41.81 -20.26 6.04
C ASP A 15 -41.54 -21.76 6.34
N ALA A 16 -42.45 -22.64 5.92
CA ALA A 16 -42.28 -24.09 6.05
C ALA A 16 -41.07 -24.60 5.24
N LEU A 17 -40.88 -24.09 4.02
CA LEU A 17 -39.73 -24.39 3.16
C LEU A 17 -38.42 -23.88 3.78
N VAL A 18 -38.39 -22.66 4.30
CA VAL A 18 -37.21 -22.06 4.95
C VAL A 18 -36.84 -22.82 6.22
N ARG A 19 -37.82 -23.20 7.05
CA ARG A 19 -37.59 -24.02 8.26
C ARG A 19 -37.06 -25.40 7.91
N ARG A 20 -37.61 -26.03 6.87
CA ARG A 20 -37.15 -27.34 6.39
C ARG A 20 -35.74 -27.26 5.82
N LEU A 21 -35.42 -26.22 5.05
CA LEU A 21 -34.07 -25.93 4.58
C LEU A 21 -33.11 -25.76 5.77
N GLY A 22 -33.46 -24.92 6.74
CA GLY A 22 -32.67 -24.71 7.95
C GLY A 22 -32.41 -26.00 8.72
N ALA A 23 -33.44 -26.84 8.89
CA ALA A 23 -33.29 -28.16 9.53
C ALA A 23 -32.37 -29.09 8.73
N THR A 24 -32.51 -29.16 7.40
CA THR A 24 -31.62 -29.97 6.56
C THR A 24 -30.17 -29.46 6.57
N LEU A 25 -29.95 -28.15 6.60
CA LEU A 25 -28.61 -27.56 6.70
C LEU A 25 -27.96 -27.88 8.06
N ALA A 26 -28.75 -27.87 9.14
CA ALA A 26 -28.28 -28.27 10.46
C ALA A 26 -27.98 -29.78 10.54
N GLU A 27 -28.80 -30.64 9.93
CA GLU A 27 -28.55 -32.08 9.85
C GLU A 27 -27.28 -32.42 9.06
N LEU A 28 -26.94 -31.61 8.05
CA LEU A 28 -25.70 -31.72 7.27
C LEU A 28 -24.49 -31.08 7.95
N GLY A 29 -24.67 -30.41 9.10
CA GLY A 29 -23.61 -29.68 9.82
C GLY A 29 -23.10 -28.45 9.09
N TRP A 30 -23.87 -27.92 8.13
CA TRP A 30 -23.52 -26.72 7.35
C TRP A 30 -23.96 -25.43 8.04
N ASP A 31 -24.82 -25.51 9.04
CA ASP A 31 -25.26 -24.38 9.86
C ASP A 31 -24.07 -23.68 10.52
N VAL A 32 -23.14 -24.42 11.11
CA VAL A 32 -21.94 -23.86 11.75
C VAL A 32 -21.03 -23.19 10.73
N ALA A 33 -20.80 -23.82 9.57
CA ALA A 33 -19.97 -23.26 8.51
C ALA A 33 -20.56 -21.98 7.92
N LEU A 34 -21.88 -21.94 7.67
CA LEU A 34 -22.57 -20.76 7.16
C LEU A 34 -22.56 -19.59 8.15
N HIS A 35 -22.71 -19.85 9.45
CA HIS A 35 -22.58 -18.81 10.46
C HIS A 35 -21.15 -18.27 10.55
N GLN A 36 -20.13 -19.15 10.50
CA GLN A 36 -18.73 -18.71 10.46
C GLN A 36 -18.43 -17.85 9.23
N LEU A 37 -18.89 -18.26 8.04
CA LEU A 37 -18.79 -17.45 6.82
C LEU A 37 -19.46 -16.08 6.94
N ALA A 38 -20.66 -16.07 7.53
CA ALA A 38 -21.43 -14.83 7.74
C ALA A 38 -20.72 -13.86 8.68
N ASP A 39 -19.93 -14.35 9.63
CA ASP A 39 -19.14 -13.55 10.57
C ASP A 39 -17.78 -13.13 9.98
N GLU A 40 -17.11 -14.02 9.24
CA GLU A 40 -15.74 -13.80 8.75
C GLU A 40 -15.66 -12.91 7.49
N LEU A 41 -16.61 -13.01 6.57
CA LEU A 41 -16.60 -12.22 5.32
C LEU A 41 -16.73 -10.71 5.56
N PRO A 42 -17.61 -10.21 6.47
CA PRO A 42 -17.62 -8.80 6.84
C PRO A 42 -16.29 -8.31 7.44
N ASP A 43 -15.63 -9.11 8.28
CA ASP A 43 -14.31 -8.77 8.83
C ASP A 43 -13.26 -8.64 7.72
N ALA A 44 -13.22 -9.58 6.77
CA ALA A 44 -12.34 -9.50 5.61
C ALA A 44 -12.58 -8.23 4.76
N ARG A 45 -13.84 -7.86 4.54
CA ARG A 45 -14.21 -6.62 3.84
C ARG A 45 -13.71 -5.39 4.59
N ASP A 46 -13.94 -5.32 5.89
CA ASP A 46 -13.57 -4.15 6.69
C ASP A 46 -12.05 -3.98 6.77
N ARG A 47 -11.31 -5.10 6.81
CA ARG A 47 -9.85 -5.14 6.69
C ARG A 47 -9.36 -4.62 5.33
N LEU A 48 -9.98 -5.04 4.23
CA LEU A 48 -9.62 -4.51 2.90
C LEU A 48 -9.94 -3.02 2.78
N ALA A 49 -11.06 -2.57 3.34
CA ALA A 49 -11.40 -1.14 3.39
C ALA A 49 -10.40 -0.34 4.24
N TYR A 50 -9.89 -0.92 5.32
CA TYR A 50 -8.80 -0.33 6.11
C TYR A 50 -7.51 -0.21 5.29
N VAL A 51 -7.12 -1.26 4.55
CA VAL A 51 -5.97 -1.21 3.63
C VAL A 51 -6.14 -0.08 2.62
N GLY A 52 -7.32 0.02 1.97
CA GLY A 52 -7.60 1.07 1.00
C GLY A 52 -7.36 2.47 1.56
N ARG A 53 -7.95 2.77 2.73
CA ARG A 53 -7.76 4.07 3.41
C ARG A 53 -6.29 4.36 3.71
N MET A 54 -5.59 3.39 4.30
CA MET A 54 -4.20 3.58 4.68
C MET A 54 -3.28 3.78 3.46
N THR A 55 -3.56 3.09 2.35
CA THR A 55 -2.82 3.28 1.08
C THR A 55 -3.09 4.65 0.46
N GLU A 56 -4.33 5.14 0.56
CA GLU A 56 -4.72 6.47 0.07
C GLU A 56 -4.06 7.57 0.90
N ASP A 57 -4.10 7.47 2.23
CA ASP A 57 -3.48 8.43 3.15
C ASP A 57 -1.97 8.53 2.91
N ALA A 58 -1.29 7.38 2.75
CA ALA A 58 0.14 7.36 2.48
C ALA A 58 0.49 7.95 1.11
N ALA A 59 -0.27 7.60 0.07
CA ALA A 59 -0.08 8.17 -1.27
C ALA A 59 -0.28 9.69 -1.26
N MET A 60 -1.31 10.18 -0.57
CA MET A 60 -1.59 11.61 -0.46
C MET A 60 -0.49 12.33 0.33
N LYS A 61 0.03 11.72 1.39
CA LYS A 61 1.16 12.27 2.15
C LYS A 61 2.41 12.41 1.30
N VAL A 62 2.78 11.37 0.54
CA VAL A 62 3.94 11.41 -0.38
C VAL A 62 3.75 12.44 -1.47
N LEU A 63 2.56 12.50 -2.08
CA LEU A 63 2.26 13.49 -3.12
C LEU A 63 2.41 14.93 -2.60
N ASN A 64 1.88 15.22 -1.42
CA ASN A 64 2.00 16.53 -0.79
C ASN A 64 3.47 16.92 -0.51
N MET A 65 4.31 15.95 -0.10
CA MET A 65 5.74 16.18 0.11
C MET A 65 6.47 16.50 -1.19
N VAL A 66 6.15 15.78 -2.27
CA VAL A 66 6.72 16.02 -3.60
C VAL A 66 6.28 17.38 -4.13
N ASP A 67 4.98 17.70 -4.07
CA ASP A 67 4.41 18.96 -4.53
C ASP A 67 5.02 20.18 -3.80
N ALA A 68 5.32 20.04 -2.51
CA ALA A 68 5.97 21.09 -1.72
C ALA A 68 7.46 21.25 -2.06
N THR A 69 8.16 20.16 -2.41
CA THR A 69 9.62 20.14 -2.54
C THR A 69 10.09 20.42 -3.96
N GLN A 70 9.36 19.94 -4.97
CA GLN A 70 9.69 20.12 -6.37
C GLN A 70 9.93 21.60 -6.78
N PRO A 71 9.09 22.58 -6.43
CA PRO A 71 9.33 23.98 -6.81
C PRO A 71 10.59 24.55 -6.15
N VAL A 72 10.93 24.13 -4.93
CA VAL A 72 12.14 24.56 -4.23
C VAL A 72 13.39 24.04 -4.95
N CYS A 73 13.41 22.76 -5.33
CA CYS A 73 14.50 22.18 -6.10
C CYS A 73 14.67 22.85 -7.48
N GLN A 74 13.55 23.18 -8.14
CA GLN A 74 13.58 23.86 -9.44
C GLN A 74 14.16 25.29 -9.32
N ALA A 75 13.70 26.06 -8.34
CA ALA A 75 14.22 27.41 -8.07
C ALA A 75 15.72 27.38 -7.74
N ALA A 76 16.11 26.44 -6.88
CA ALA A 76 17.52 26.21 -6.51
C ALA A 76 18.40 25.93 -7.74
N ALA A 77 17.94 25.08 -8.66
CA ALA A 77 18.65 24.78 -9.89
C ALA A 77 18.78 26.00 -10.81
N THR A 78 17.70 26.78 -10.97
CA THR A 78 17.73 28.03 -11.75
C THR A 78 18.70 29.05 -11.16
N GLU A 79 18.70 29.24 -9.84
CA GLU A 79 19.64 30.15 -9.16
C GLU A 79 21.09 29.72 -9.32
N ALA A 80 21.36 28.41 -9.21
CA ALA A 80 22.70 27.86 -9.39
C ALA A 80 23.22 28.06 -10.82
N LEU A 81 22.39 27.83 -11.83
CA LEU A 81 22.75 28.07 -13.24
C LEU A 81 22.99 29.55 -13.50
N ALA A 82 22.11 30.43 -13.03
CA ALA A 82 22.27 31.87 -13.18
C ALA A 82 23.57 32.37 -12.52
N LEU A 83 23.97 31.79 -11.39
CA LEU A 83 25.25 32.09 -10.76
C LEU A 83 26.44 31.57 -11.57
N ALA A 84 26.35 30.36 -12.12
CA ALA A 84 27.38 29.80 -12.98
C ALA A 84 27.65 30.72 -14.19
N ASP A 85 26.58 31.17 -14.87
CA ASP A 85 26.67 32.10 -15.99
C ASP A 85 27.35 33.44 -15.59
N ARG A 86 27.00 33.98 -14.41
CA ARG A 86 27.64 35.19 -13.87
C ARG A 86 29.13 34.98 -13.61
N LEU A 87 29.50 33.86 -13.00
CA LEU A 87 30.88 33.53 -12.68
C LEU A 87 31.71 33.28 -13.94
N GLU A 88 31.13 32.65 -14.96
CA GLU A 88 31.77 32.49 -16.27
C GLU A 88 32.04 33.85 -16.91
N GLY A 89 31.05 34.75 -16.92
CA GLY A 89 31.21 36.12 -17.40
C GLY A 89 32.37 36.83 -16.71
N VAL A 90 32.41 36.81 -15.37
CA VAL A 90 33.51 37.35 -14.56
C VAL A 90 34.87 36.75 -14.95
N GLY A 91 34.95 35.44 -15.19
CA GLY A 91 36.18 34.75 -15.56
C GLY A 91 36.72 35.09 -16.96
N THR A 92 35.90 35.63 -17.86
CA THR A 92 36.32 36.01 -19.22
C THR A 92 36.92 37.41 -19.33
N HIS A 93 36.83 38.24 -18.28
CA HIS A 93 37.40 39.58 -18.29
C HIS A 93 38.94 39.55 -18.24
N ALA A 94 39.58 40.15 -19.25
CA ALA A 94 41.05 40.16 -19.40
C ALA A 94 41.78 40.87 -18.23
N GLU A 95 41.11 41.82 -17.57
CA GLU A 95 41.62 42.50 -16.38
C GLU A 95 40.55 42.47 -15.28
N LEU A 96 40.59 41.43 -14.44
CA LEU A 96 39.69 41.32 -13.29
C LEU A 96 40.30 41.99 -12.05
N GLY A 97 39.59 42.97 -11.49
CA GLY A 97 40.04 43.62 -10.26
C GLY A 97 39.97 42.68 -9.05
N VAL A 98 40.94 42.77 -8.13
CA VAL A 98 40.96 41.93 -6.90
C VAL A 98 39.68 42.08 -6.07
N GLY A 99 39.04 43.26 -6.08
CA GLY A 99 37.76 43.49 -5.41
C GLY A 99 36.60 42.70 -6.04
N GLU A 100 36.51 42.69 -7.38
CA GLU A 100 35.49 41.95 -8.13
C GLU A 100 35.67 40.44 -7.96
N ALA A 101 36.92 39.96 -8.04
CA ALA A 101 37.26 38.56 -7.79
C ALA A 101 36.84 38.10 -6.37
N ARG A 102 37.10 38.94 -5.35
CA ARG A 102 36.68 38.65 -3.97
C ARG A 102 35.16 38.65 -3.82
N ALA A 103 34.46 39.57 -4.48
CA ALA A 103 32.99 39.61 -4.45
C ALA A 103 32.38 38.35 -5.10
N ALA A 104 32.87 37.95 -6.28
CA ALA A 104 32.45 36.74 -6.98
C ALA A 104 32.69 35.47 -6.15
N LEU A 105 33.86 35.36 -5.50
CA LEU A 105 34.16 34.24 -4.60
C LEU A 105 33.25 34.22 -3.36
N ALA A 106 32.93 35.38 -2.79
CA ALA A 106 32.03 35.49 -1.65
C ALA A 106 30.60 35.06 -2.02
N GLU A 107 30.11 35.51 -3.17
CA GLU A 107 28.81 35.12 -3.72
C GLU A 107 28.75 33.61 -4.00
N ALA A 108 29.77 33.06 -4.66
CA ALA A 108 29.88 31.62 -4.92
C ALA A 108 29.87 30.81 -3.62
N THR A 109 30.64 31.25 -2.62
CA THR A 109 30.67 30.58 -1.31
C THR A 109 29.32 30.61 -0.62
N ALA A 110 28.60 31.75 -0.66
CA ALA A 110 27.28 31.88 -0.07
C ALA A 110 26.26 30.96 -0.76
N ALA A 111 26.25 30.93 -2.10
CA ALA A 111 25.36 30.06 -2.86
C ALA A 111 25.64 28.57 -2.65
N LEU A 112 26.91 28.16 -2.59
CA LEU A 112 27.28 26.77 -2.28
C LEU A 112 26.80 26.35 -0.88
N ARG A 113 26.91 27.23 0.11
CA ARG A 113 26.36 26.98 1.46
C ARG A 113 24.84 26.89 1.45
N HIS A 114 24.18 27.75 0.68
CA HIS A 114 22.73 27.71 0.52
C HIS A 114 22.29 26.39 -0.12
N GLN A 115 22.95 25.95 -1.19
CA GLN A 115 22.67 24.67 -1.83
C GLN A 115 22.90 23.47 -0.91
N ALA A 116 23.98 23.48 -0.11
CA ALA A 116 24.21 22.44 0.88
C ALA A 116 23.05 22.38 1.91
N SER A 117 22.51 23.53 2.32
CA SER A 117 21.34 23.59 3.21
C SER A 117 20.08 23.05 2.54
N LEU A 118 19.82 23.40 1.28
CA LEU A 118 18.68 22.89 0.53
C LEU A 118 18.77 21.38 0.32
N GLN A 119 19.96 20.87 0.00
CA GLN A 119 20.18 19.43 -0.15
C GLN A 119 19.94 18.67 1.16
N LYS A 120 20.29 19.26 2.31
CA LYS A 120 19.95 18.68 3.62
C LYS A 120 18.44 18.64 3.85
N ALA A 121 17.72 19.71 3.51
CA ALA A 121 16.27 19.75 3.60
C ALA A 121 15.61 18.72 2.66
N HIS A 122 16.11 18.59 1.43
CA HIS A 122 15.64 17.60 0.47
C HIS A 122 15.84 16.17 0.96
N ASN A 123 17.02 15.85 1.53
CA ASN A 123 17.24 14.54 2.15
C ASN A 123 16.26 14.25 3.29
N ALA A 124 15.94 15.24 4.12
CA ALA A 124 14.94 15.07 5.17
C ALA A 124 13.56 14.72 4.59
N VAL A 125 13.15 15.36 3.49
CA VAL A 125 11.90 15.01 2.78
C VAL A 125 11.95 13.57 2.24
N LEU A 126 13.08 13.14 1.67
CA LEU A 126 13.23 11.75 1.21
C LEU A 126 13.12 10.75 2.37
N THR A 127 13.68 11.08 3.53
CA THR A 127 13.50 10.27 4.75
C THR A 127 12.03 10.24 5.19
N ASP A 128 11.33 11.38 5.15
CA ASP A 128 9.90 11.46 5.50
C ASP A 128 9.03 10.66 4.51
N ILE A 129 9.36 10.66 3.22
CA ILE A 129 8.72 9.83 2.20
C ILE A 129 8.95 8.35 2.50
N MET A 130 10.17 7.96 2.83
CA MET A 130 10.50 6.57 3.18
C MET A 130 9.72 6.14 4.43
N MET A 131 9.62 7.00 5.44
CA MET A 131 8.81 6.72 6.63
C MET A 131 7.32 6.62 6.32
N ALA A 132 6.81 7.45 5.40
CA ALA A 132 5.42 7.39 4.98
C ALA A 132 5.07 6.10 4.22
N GLN A 133 6.04 5.23 3.91
CA GLN A 133 5.85 3.91 3.31
C GLN A 133 5.64 2.78 4.34
N ASP A 134 5.65 3.09 5.63
CA ASP A 134 5.33 2.15 6.73
C ASP A 134 3.97 1.43 6.55
N PHE A 135 3.03 2.04 5.82
CA PHE A 135 1.78 1.40 5.42
C PHE A 135 1.99 0.09 4.65
N GLN A 136 3.11 -0.10 3.96
CA GLN A 136 3.37 -1.30 3.17
C GLN A 136 3.40 -2.56 4.06
N ASP A 137 4.10 -2.50 5.20
CA ASP A 137 4.17 -3.65 6.12
C ASP A 137 2.79 -3.93 6.70
N LEU A 138 2.12 -2.89 7.21
CA LEU A 138 0.82 -3.03 7.83
C LEU A 138 -0.24 -3.52 6.83
N SER A 139 -0.20 -3.05 5.59
CA SER A 139 -1.13 -3.49 4.53
C SER A 139 -0.86 -4.93 4.12
N GLY A 140 0.41 -5.32 4.00
CA GLY A 140 0.82 -6.71 3.74
C GLY A 140 0.31 -7.67 4.83
N GLN A 141 0.44 -7.30 6.10
CA GLN A 141 -0.08 -8.09 7.22
C GLN A 141 -1.61 -8.24 7.16
N VAL A 142 -2.32 -7.15 6.84
CA VAL A 142 -3.79 -7.17 6.75
C VAL A 142 -4.26 -8.00 5.54
N ILE A 143 -3.63 -7.83 4.38
CA ILE A 143 -3.91 -8.62 3.17
C ILE A 143 -3.70 -10.11 3.45
N LYS A 144 -2.61 -10.49 4.14
CA LYS A 144 -2.35 -11.89 4.50
C LYS A 144 -3.46 -12.48 5.38
N LYS A 145 -3.98 -11.71 6.33
CA LYS A 145 -5.14 -12.14 7.16
C LYS A 145 -6.40 -12.32 6.32
N VAL A 146 -6.68 -11.37 5.42
CA VAL A 146 -7.82 -11.45 4.50
C VAL A 146 -7.71 -12.68 3.59
N VAL A 147 -6.54 -12.96 3.04
CA VAL A 147 -6.31 -14.16 2.21
C VAL A 147 -6.58 -15.43 2.98
N ASN A 148 -6.19 -15.51 4.26
CA ASN A 148 -6.50 -16.66 5.10
C ASN A 148 -8.00 -16.81 5.35
N ILE A 149 -8.71 -15.71 5.65
CA ILE A 149 -10.16 -15.72 5.85
C ILE A 149 -10.87 -16.20 4.59
N ILE A 150 -10.55 -15.62 3.43
CA ILE A 150 -11.14 -16.02 2.15
C ILE A 150 -10.80 -17.48 1.82
N GLY A 151 -9.58 -17.93 2.12
CA GLY A 151 -9.18 -19.32 1.91
C GLY A 151 -9.94 -20.32 2.79
N HIS A 152 -10.19 -19.98 4.05
CA HIS A 152 -11.04 -20.78 4.94
C HIS A 152 -12.49 -20.81 4.42
N ALA A 153 -13.00 -19.65 4.02
CA ALA A 153 -14.33 -19.53 3.47
C ALA A 153 -14.52 -20.38 2.19
N GLU A 154 -13.54 -20.34 1.30
CA GLU A 154 -13.53 -21.16 0.08
C GLU A 154 -13.52 -22.66 0.40
N GLN A 155 -12.69 -23.10 1.35
CA GLN A 155 -12.64 -24.50 1.75
C GLN A 155 -13.96 -25.00 2.33
N GLN A 156 -14.63 -24.19 3.16
CA GLN A 156 -15.94 -24.54 3.72
C GLN A 156 -17.00 -24.67 2.63
N LEU A 157 -17.05 -23.73 1.69
CA LEU A 157 -17.97 -23.78 0.55
C LEU A 157 -17.70 -24.98 -0.36
N GLN A 158 -16.44 -25.32 -0.62
CA GLN A 158 -16.06 -26.51 -1.40
C GLN A 158 -16.49 -27.81 -0.71
N GLN A 159 -16.34 -27.90 0.62
CA GLN A 159 -16.79 -29.07 1.38
C GLN A 159 -18.31 -29.23 1.34
N MET A 160 -19.05 -28.13 1.52
CA MET A 160 -20.51 -28.11 1.40
C MET A 160 -20.95 -28.57 0.00
N LEU A 161 -20.34 -28.02 -1.05
CA LEU A 161 -20.67 -28.39 -2.43
C LEU A 161 -20.40 -29.88 -2.70
N ALA A 162 -19.23 -30.39 -2.30
CA ALA A 162 -18.88 -31.80 -2.48
C ALA A 162 -19.87 -32.74 -1.77
N GLN A 163 -20.24 -32.43 -0.53
CA GLN A 163 -21.25 -33.19 0.21
C GLN A 163 -22.63 -33.14 -0.45
N SER A 164 -23.03 -32.00 -1.02
CA SER A 164 -24.29 -31.85 -1.76
C SER A 164 -24.34 -32.73 -3.03
N GLU A 165 -23.20 -32.95 -3.67
CA GLU A 165 -23.06 -33.76 -4.88
C GLU A 165 -22.90 -35.27 -4.57
N GLY A 166 -22.93 -35.68 -3.31
CA GLY A 166 -22.67 -37.07 -2.89
C GLY A 166 -21.22 -37.52 -3.14
N LYS A 167 -20.31 -36.58 -3.41
CA LYS A 167 -18.88 -36.84 -3.56
C LYS A 167 -18.21 -36.65 -2.20
N VAL A 168 -17.54 -37.68 -1.69
CA VAL A 168 -16.64 -37.48 -0.55
C VAL A 168 -15.61 -36.45 -0.99
N ALA A 169 -15.56 -35.31 -0.29
CA ALA A 169 -14.57 -34.28 -0.54
C ALA A 169 -13.19 -34.93 -0.40
N VAL A 170 -12.56 -35.26 -1.53
CA VAL A 170 -11.15 -35.62 -1.54
C VAL A 170 -10.46 -34.34 -1.13
N VAL A 171 -10.03 -34.29 0.14
CA VAL A 171 -9.10 -33.29 0.64
C VAL A 171 -7.79 -33.56 -0.11
N ALA A 172 -7.75 -33.15 -1.37
CA ALA A 172 -6.50 -32.90 -2.04
C ALA A 172 -5.95 -31.68 -1.32
N GLN A 173 -5.14 -31.98 -0.31
CA GLN A 173 -4.09 -31.11 0.17
C GLN A 173 -3.25 -30.80 -1.08
N ARG A 174 -3.73 -29.86 -1.90
CA ARG A 174 -2.91 -29.24 -2.94
C ARG A 174 -1.86 -28.51 -2.13
N GLU A 175 -0.73 -29.18 -1.99
CA GLU A 175 0.53 -28.58 -1.63
C GLU A 175 0.55 -27.18 -2.22
N LYS A 176 0.80 -26.20 -1.35
CA LYS A 176 1.00 -24.79 -1.63
C LYS A 176 1.68 -24.60 -2.98
N SER A 177 0.87 -24.53 -4.04
CA SER A 177 1.31 -24.10 -5.34
C SER A 177 1.52 -22.61 -5.16
N GLN A 178 2.77 -22.29 -4.87
CA GLN A 178 3.40 -20.99 -4.95
C GLN A 178 2.58 -20.08 -5.85
N LEU A 179 1.75 -19.25 -5.24
CA LEU A 179 1.23 -18.06 -5.89
C LEU A 179 2.46 -17.23 -6.19
N ALA A 180 2.93 -17.33 -7.42
CA ALA A 180 3.97 -16.49 -7.98
C ALA A 180 3.40 -15.07 -8.12
N GLY A 181 3.27 -14.38 -6.99
CA GLY A 181 3.56 -12.95 -6.97
C GLY A 181 5.06 -12.77 -7.22
N PRO A 182 5.53 -11.58 -7.63
CA PRO A 182 6.96 -11.33 -7.80
C PRO A 182 7.66 -11.75 -6.51
N GLN A 183 8.47 -12.80 -6.59
CA GLN A 183 9.33 -13.22 -5.49
C GLN A 183 10.33 -12.09 -5.31
N VAL A 184 10.03 -11.18 -4.39
CA VAL A 184 11.07 -10.34 -3.82
C VAL A 184 11.93 -11.32 -3.03
N PRO A 185 13.20 -11.55 -3.40
CA PRO A 185 14.07 -12.38 -2.59
C PRO A 185 14.07 -11.80 -1.18
N ASP A 186 13.96 -12.70 -0.22
CA ASP A 186 14.01 -12.49 1.22
C ASP A 186 15.31 -11.77 1.59
N LYS A 187 15.29 -10.45 1.41
CA LYS A 187 16.05 -9.52 2.23
C LYS A 187 15.02 -8.90 3.13
N ALA A 188 14.76 -9.55 4.26
CA ALA A 188 14.54 -8.82 5.48
C ALA A 188 15.70 -7.81 5.55
N VAL A 189 15.42 -6.56 5.17
CA VAL A 189 16.33 -5.44 5.34
C VAL A 189 16.44 -5.30 6.85
N ALA A 190 17.42 -6.02 7.41
CA ALA A 190 17.84 -5.80 8.78
C ALA A 190 18.30 -4.35 8.86
N GLN A 191 18.13 -3.73 10.01
CA GLN A 191 18.48 -2.33 10.23
C GLN A 191 19.95 -2.00 9.85
N GLU A 192 20.80 -3.03 9.77
CA GLU A 192 22.19 -3.01 9.33
C GLU A 192 22.34 -2.78 7.80
N ASP A 193 21.40 -3.25 6.98
CA ASP A 193 21.39 -3.06 5.52
C ASP A 193 21.02 -1.63 5.10
N VAL A 194 20.34 -0.88 5.98
CA VAL A 194 20.01 0.53 5.75
C VAL A 194 21.24 1.41 5.93
N ASP A 195 22.07 1.11 6.94
CA ASP A 195 23.31 1.85 7.20
C ASP A 195 24.36 1.61 6.08
N ASP A 196 24.42 0.41 5.52
CA ASP A 196 25.30 0.11 4.37
C ASP A 196 24.84 0.81 3.07
N LEU A 197 23.53 0.94 2.88
CA LEU A 197 22.97 1.73 1.77
C LEU A 197 23.26 3.22 1.94
N LEU A 198 23.17 3.75 3.16
CA LEU A 198 23.54 5.14 3.49
C LEU A 198 25.05 5.40 3.32
N ALA A 199 25.91 4.44 3.65
CA ALA A 199 27.35 4.52 3.43
C ALA A 199 27.73 4.48 1.93
N SER A 200 26.99 3.71 1.12
CA SER A 200 27.23 3.61 -0.33
C SER A 200 26.86 4.88 -1.13
N LEU A 201 26.00 5.74 -0.55
CA LEU A 201 25.56 7.01 -1.13
C LEU A 201 26.42 8.21 -0.71
N GLY A 202 27.48 7.99 0.07
CA GLY A 202 28.52 8.99 0.30
C GLY A 202 28.17 10.11 1.29
N PHE A 203 27.56 9.75 2.42
CA PHE A 203 27.69 10.54 3.65
C PHE A 203 28.94 10.13 4.43
#